data_AF-A0A3C1U520-F1
#
_entry.id   AF-A0A3C1U520-F1
#
_cell.length_a   1.000
_cell.length_b   1.000
_cell.length_c   1.000
_cell.angle_alpha   90.00
_cell.angle_beta   90.00
_cell.angle_gamma   90.00
#
_symmetry.space_group_name_H-M   'P 1'
#
loop_
_entity.id
_entity.type
_entity.pdbx_description
1 polymer ?
#
loop_
_entity_poly.entity_id
_entity_poly.type
_entity_poly.pdbx_seq_one_letter_code
_entity_poly.pdbx_strand_id
1 'polypeptide(L)'
;MKFTFRVSPNYRDQLSTGRIMRDLTIGLGVIYAFALAYYFTQYSSNYGIHALGLMATSLIVAFITEVAFAYFTKKKIKSHLLGSYPWVTAIILTLMVPIATSYFALGFGTFFAIFFGKLVFGGFGQNIFNPAAAGRAAMLASFAGAAVTDITTSATPTASIAQLGWMIDKPEAVTKFLDQFGGLQNMFLGLYPGALGETSKVLILVVMVFLIIRKVIDWRIPVFYLSTVFVLASLIAVSKGMGFWYPLFHLSTGGLVFGAVFMATDPVTNPTSASGRTLFAIGLGILTVLIRVKANLPEGVLYSILLMNMLTPSIELLTDGWQIKNVKKYAISFASLSLIGILLVFGVSTTMSYKAPVVPEEPTITLGDPVGIFSDETALAPASVTDKVVDGDITTLTVSSKGYAMLQDDHSEDPQPNVLIVKIDTVKQEIVSVAYATFSDTPNIGDKTKDEKFLDQFAGLSIVDEASEVDVVSGATYTSVSVARAVRAAIEAVLAQ
;
A
#
# COMPACT_ATOMS: atom_id res chain seq x y z
N MET A 1 -54.45 -44.77 26.33
CA MET A 1 -54.10 -44.43 24.93
C MET A 1 -52.76 -43.71 24.92
N LYS A 2 -51.73 -44.25 24.25
CA LYS A 2 -50.48 -43.52 23.99
C LYS A 2 -50.73 -42.56 22.83
N PHE A 3 -50.95 -41.28 23.12
CA PHE A 3 -50.96 -40.25 22.08
C PHE A 3 -49.55 -40.14 21.51
N THR A 4 -49.37 -40.62 20.27
CA THR A 4 -48.14 -40.40 19.52
C THR A 4 -48.18 -38.99 18.95
N PHE A 5 -47.41 -38.09 19.56
CA PHE A 5 -47.25 -36.73 19.06
C PHE A 5 -46.52 -36.78 17.71
N ARG A 6 -47.26 -36.74 16.61
CA ARG A 6 -46.70 -36.61 15.27
C ARG A 6 -46.57 -35.13 14.96
N VAL A 7 -45.36 -34.60 15.10
CA VAL A 7 -45.03 -33.27 14.56
C VAL A 7 -45.29 -33.26 13.06
N SER A 8 -45.84 -32.16 12.55
CA SER A 8 -46.03 -31.94 11.12
C SER A 8 -44.69 -32.14 10.40
N PRO A 9 -44.65 -32.91 9.29
CA PRO A 9 -43.41 -33.17 8.58
C PRO A 9 -42.90 -31.88 7.97
N ASN A 10 -41.85 -31.30 8.56
CA ASN A 10 -41.08 -30.25 7.90
C ASN A 10 -40.36 -30.90 6.71
N TYR A 11 -40.71 -30.49 5.49
CA TYR A 11 -39.95 -30.90 4.30
C TYR A 11 -38.49 -30.48 4.51
N ARG A 12 -37.61 -31.47 4.44
CA ARG A 12 -36.17 -31.24 4.64
C ARG A 12 -35.67 -30.44 3.45
N ASP A 13 -35.31 -29.18 3.67
CA ASP A 13 -34.65 -28.39 2.65
C ASP A 13 -33.30 -29.04 2.30
N GLN A 14 -32.92 -28.97 1.02
CA GLN A 14 -31.68 -29.57 0.53
C GLN A 14 -30.45 -28.73 0.91
N LEU A 15 -30.64 -27.49 1.33
CA LEU A 15 -29.59 -26.57 1.76
C LEU A 15 -29.32 -26.74 3.27
N SER A 16 -28.12 -27.24 3.60
CA SER A 16 -27.63 -27.31 4.97
C SER A 16 -26.48 -26.33 5.17
N THR A 17 -26.29 -25.84 6.41
CA THR A 17 -25.17 -24.95 6.76
C THR A 17 -23.82 -25.54 6.35
N GLY A 18 -23.63 -26.85 6.54
CA GLY A 18 -22.40 -27.53 6.14
C GLY A 18 -22.18 -27.52 4.62
N ARG A 19 -23.25 -27.63 3.81
CA ARG A 19 -23.14 -27.51 2.35
C ARG A 19 -22.79 -26.08 1.94
N ILE A 20 -23.46 -25.08 2.53
CA ILE A 20 -23.19 -23.65 2.29
C ILE A 20 -21.73 -23.33 2.61
N MET A 21 -21.24 -23.72 3.79
CA MET A 21 -19.86 -23.47 4.21
C MET A 21 -18.83 -24.21 3.36
N ARG A 22 -19.14 -25.43 2.93
CA ARG A 22 -18.27 -26.18 2.02
C ARG A 22 -18.17 -25.49 0.67
N ASP A 23 -19.28 -25.09 0.08
CA ASP A 23 -19.30 -24.43 -1.23
C ASP A 23 -18.58 -23.07 -1.18
N LEU A 24 -18.73 -22.32 -0.07
CA LEU A 24 -17.94 -21.12 0.22
C LEU A 24 -16.44 -21.42 0.35
N THR A 25 -16.08 -22.48 1.09
CA THR A 25 -14.68 -22.91 1.25
C THR A 25 -14.05 -23.26 -0.09
N ILE A 26 -14.79 -23.94 -0.97
CA ILE A 26 -14.32 -24.28 -2.34
C ILE A 26 -14.09 -23.00 -3.14
N GLY A 27 -15.01 -22.05 -3.10
CA GLY A 27 -14.87 -20.76 -3.79
C GLY A 27 -13.61 -20.00 -3.35
N LEU A 28 -13.39 -19.89 -2.03
CA LEU A 28 -12.18 -19.27 -1.47
C LEU A 28 -10.91 -20.05 -1.84
N GLY A 29 -10.96 -21.38 -1.82
CA GLY A 29 -9.84 -22.25 -2.19
C GLY A 29 -9.41 -22.08 -3.65
N VAL A 30 -10.37 -21.92 -4.57
CA VAL A 30 -10.09 -21.65 -5.99
C VAL A 30 -9.37 -20.31 -6.17
N ILE A 31 -9.82 -19.27 -5.46
CA ILE A 31 -9.18 -17.95 -5.50
C ILE A 31 -7.77 -18.01 -4.91
N TYR A 32 -7.60 -18.70 -3.78
CA TYR A 32 -6.31 -18.88 -3.16
C TYR A 32 -5.33 -19.68 -4.04
N ALA A 33 -5.80 -20.74 -4.70
CA ALA A 33 -4.98 -21.51 -5.64
C ALA A 33 -4.51 -20.66 -6.82
N PHE A 34 -5.37 -19.80 -7.36
CA PHE A 34 -4.97 -18.84 -8.39
C PHE A 34 -3.96 -17.82 -7.88
N ALA A 35 -4.17 -17.27 -6.67
CA ALA A 35 -3.23 -16.35 -6.04
C ALA A 35 -1.85 -16.99 -5.88
N LEU A 36 -1.79 -18.24 -5.39
CA LEU A 36 -0.55 -19.00 -5.30
C LEU A 36 0.13 -19.13 -6.67
N ALA A 37 -0.60 -19.58 -7.70
CA ALA A 37 -0.04 -19.72 -9.04
C ALA A 37 0.50 -18.39 -9.59
N TYR A 38 -0.20 -17.28 -9.34
CA TYR A 38 0.26 -15.94 -9.71
C TYR A 38 1.58 -15.56 -9.00
N TYR A 39 1.67 -15.72 -7.68
CA TYR A 39 2.89 -15.37 -6.95
C TYR A 39 4.07 -16.30 -7.23
N PHE A 40 3.83 -17.59 -7.51
CA PHE A 40 4.86 -18.52 -7.96
C PHE A 40 5.41 -18.18 -9.35
N THR A 41 4.57 -17.69 -10.26
CA THR A 41 4.96 -17.43 -11.65
C THR A 41 5.52 -16.03 -11.89
N GLN A 42 4.99 -15.01 -11.21
CA GLN A 42 5.32 -13.60 -11.50
C GLN A 42 6.39 -13.01 -10.59
N TYR A 43 6.57 -13.54 -9.37
CA TYR A 43 7.56 -13.03 -8.41
C TYR A 43 8.70 -14.03 -8.24
N SER A 44 8.54 -15.01 -7.34
CA SER A 44 9.54 -16.03 -7.07
C SER A 44 8.93 -17.12 -6.18
N SER A 45 9.57 -18.29 -6.12
CA SER A 45 9.18 -19.39 -5.25
C SER A 45 9.06 -18.99 -3.78
N ASN A 46 9.86 -18.03 -3.31
CA ASN A 46 9.81 -17.54 -1.92
C ASN A 46 8.47 -16.89 -1.57
N TYR A 47 7.86 -16.15 -2.52
CA TYR A 47 6.56 -15.50 -2.33
C TYR A 47 5.46 -16.55 -2.22
N GLY A 48 5.46 -17.55 -3.12
CA GLY A 48 4.51 -18.65 -3.06
C GLY A 48 4.60 -19.47 -1.77
N ILE A 49 5.83 -19.78 -1.30
CA ILE A 49 6.06 -20.47 -0.03
C ILE A 49 5.57 -19.62 1.15
N HIS A 50 5.81 -18.31 1.12
CA HIS A 50 5.34 -17.41 2.17
C HIS A 50 3.81 -17.33 2.23
N ALA A 51 3.13 -17.26 1.08
CA ALA A 51 1.68 -17.31 1.03
C ALA A 51 1.12 -18.61 1.65
N LEU A 52 1.75 -19.76 1.35
CA LEU A 52 1.43 -21.04 2.01
C LEU A 52 1.66 -20.97 3.52
N GLY A 53 2.76 -20.36 3.96
CA GLY A 53 3.05 -20.09 5.37
C GLY A 53 1.95 -19.27 6.05
N LEU A 54 1.51 -18.18 5.42
CA LEU A 54 0.43 -17.33 5.94
C LEU A 54 -0.88 -18.11 6.14
N MET A 55 -1.27 -18.91 5.14
CA MET A 55 -2.47 -19.75 5.23
C MET A 55 -2.34 -20.80 6.34
N ALA A 56 -1.19 -21.47 6.44
CA ALA A 56 -0.93 -22.45 7.48
C ALA A 56 -0.98 -21.81 8.87
N THR A 57 -0.35 -20.64 9.07
CA THR A 57 -0.37 -19.91 10.34
C THR A 57 -1.80 -19.54 10.75
N SER A 58 -2.60 -18.97 9.83
CA SER A 58 -3.98 -18.59 10.16
C SER A 58 -4.83 -19.82 10.49
N LEU A 59 -4.75 -20.90 9.71
CA LEU A 59 -5.48 -22.13 10.00
C LEU A 59 -5.09 -22.72 11.37
N ILE A 60 -3.80 -22.85 11.64
CA ILE A 60 -3.29 -23.40 12.91
C ILE A 60 -3.81 -22.56 14.09
N VAL A 61 -3.66 -21.24 14.04
CA VAL A 61 -4.13 -20.36 15.13
C VAL A 61 -5.64 -20.43 15.29
N ALA A 62 -6.41 -20.49 14.21
CA ALA A 62 -7.86 -20.61 14.29
C ALA A 62 -8.30 -21.91 14.95
N PHE A 63 -7.71 -23.04 14.55
CA PHE A 63 -8.01 -24.35 15.16
C PHE A 63 -7.58 -24.39 16.63
N ILE A 64 -6.39 -23.92 16.98
CA ILE A 64 -5.90 -23.89 18.37
C ILE A 64 -6.85 -23.07 19.25
N THR A 65 -7.22 -21.87 18.80
CA THR A 65 -8.11 -20.97 19.56
C THR A 65 -9.47 -21.61 19.82
N GLU A 66 -10.04 -22.26 18.81
CA GLU A 66 -11.37 -22.87 18.92
C GLU A 66 -11.35 -24.19 19.72
N VAL A 67 -10.28 -24.98 19.61
CA VAL A 67 -10.04 -26.17 20.47
C VAL A 67 -9.87 -25.75 21.92
N ALA A 68 -9.06 -24.73 22.20
CA ALA A 68 -8.85 -24.21 23.55
C ALA A 68 -10.18 -23.73 24.15
N PHE A 69 -10.97 -22.96 23.40
CA PHE A 69 -12.28 -22.52 23.86
C PHE A 69 -13.24 -23.67 24.12
N ALA A 70 -13.30 -24.67 23.23
CA ALA A 70 -14.12 -25.86 23.42
C ALA A 70 -13.71 -26.64 24.68
N TYR A 71 -12.42 -26.74 24.94
CA TYR A 71 -11.88 -27.39 26.13
C TYR A 71 -12.29 -26.65 27.41
N PHE A 72 -12.08 -25.33 27.48
CA PHE A 72 -12.46 -24.52 28.64
C PHE A 72 -13.97 -24.46 28.87
N THR A 73 -14.77 -24.45 27.81
CA THR A 73 -16.24 -24.47 27.90
C THR A 73 -16.83 -25.87 28.05
N LYS A 74 -15.99 -26.91 28.19
CA LYS A 74 -16.39 -28.33 28.33
C LYS A 74 -17.30 -28.83 27.19
N LYS A 75 -17.17 -28.24 25.99
CA LYS A 75 -17.90 -28.66 24.79
C LYS A 75 -17.16 -29.81 24.10
N LYS A 76 -17.89 -30.69 23.41
CA LYS A 76 -17.28 -31.77 22.60
C LYS A 76 -16.49 -31.16 21.43
N ILE A 77 -15.17 -31.24 21.48
CA ILE A 77 -14.24 -30.59 20.54
C ILE A 77 -14.60 -30.87 19.07
N LYS A 78 -14.73 -32.15 18.67
CA LYS A 78 -15.04 -32.53 17.28
C LYS A 78 -16.37 -31.93 16.79
N SER A 79 -17.40 -31.97 17.63
CA SER A 79 -18.72 -31.44 17.27
C SER A 79 -18.72 -29.92 17.20
N HIS A 80 -17.94 -29.26 18.06
CA HIS A 80 -17.83 -27.81 18.06
C HIS A 80 -17.11 -27.31 16.79
N LEU A 81 -15.98 -27.92 16.44
CA LEU A 81 -15.21 -27.56 15.25
C LEU A 81 -16.02 -27.71 13.95
N LEU A 82 -16.70 -28.85 13.79
CA LEU A 82 -17.53 -29.12 12.60
C LEU A 82 -18.76 -28.21 12.50
N GLY A 83 -19.25 -27.70 13.64
CA GLY A 83 -20.37 -26.76 13.67
C GLY A 83 -19.96 -25.30 13.52
N SER A 84 -18.70 -24.97 13.82
CA SER A 84 -18.25 -23.57 13.94
C SER A 84 -17.49 -23.06 12.71
N TYR A 85 -16.87 -23.94 11.92
CA TYR A 85 -16.17 -23.58 10.67
C TYR A 85 -15.04 -22.53 10.83
N PRO A 86 -14.06 -22.71 11.75
CA PRO A 86 -12.93 -21.77 11.95
C PRO A 86 -12.18 -21.43 10.66
N TRP A 87 -11.99 -22.44 9.82
CA TRP A 87 -11.16 -22.35 8.62
C TRP A 87 -11.70 -21.34 7.62
N VAL A 88 -13.02 -21.13 7.55
CA VAL A 88 -13.60 -20.13 6.65
C VAL A 88 -13.14 -18.73 7.04
N THR A 89 -13.22 -18.39 8.34
CA THR A 89 -12.74 -17.10 8.86
C THR A 89 -11.24 -16.92 8.64
N ALA A 90 -10.45 -17.97 8.87
CA ALA A 90 -9.00 -17.96 8.65
C ALA A 90 -8.65 -17.71 7.16
N ILE A 91 -9.26 -18.48 6.25
CA ILE A 91 -9.02 -18.35 4.81
C ILE A 91 -9.41 -16.95 4.30
N ILE A 92 -10.56 -16.42 4.73
CA ILE A 92 -10.99 -15.06 4.36
C ILE A 92 -9.97 -14.04 4.87
N LEU A 93 -9.55 -14.13 6.14
CA LEU A 93 -8.57 -13.20 6.70
C LEU A 93 -7.23 -13.27 5.96
N THR A 94 -6.72 -14.47 5.66
CA THR A 94 -5.49 -14.64 4.87
C THR A 94 -5.63 -14.03 3.47
N LEU A 95 -6.76 -14.21 2.80
CA LEU A 95 -6.98 -13.61 1.48
C LEU A 95 -7.12 -12.08 1.53
N MET A 96 -7.41 -11.49 2.68
CA MET A 96 -7.46 -10.04 2.84
C MET A 96 -6.10 -9.39 3.09
N VAL A 97 -5.05 -10.17 3.37
CA VAL A 97 -3.74 -9.59 3.70
C VAL A 97 -2.81 -9.48 2.49
N PRO A 98 -1.98 -8.41 2.41
CA PRO A 98 -0.85 -8.34 1.49
C PRO A 98 0.13 -9.47 1.75
N ILE A 99 0.77 -9.94 0.69
CA ILE A 99 1.78 -11.01 0.80
C ILE A 99 2.98 -10.63 1.67
N ALA A 100 3.28 -9.33 1.82
CA ALA A 100 4.36 -8.86 2.68
C ALA A 100 4.07 -8.99 4.18
N THR A 101 2.86 -9.41 4.59
CA THR A 101 2.45 -9.44 6.01
C THR A 101 3.25 -10.46 6.82
N SER A 102 3.74 -10.10 8.00
CA SER A 102 4.41 -11.06 8.90
C SER A 102 3.47 -12.15 9.42
N TYR A 103 3.98 -13.37 9.58
CA TYR A 103 3.24 -14.50 10.17
C TYR A 103 2.69 -14.18 11.57
N PHE A 104 3.45 -13.44 12.38
CA PHE A 104 3.02 -13.07 13.74
C PHE A 104 1.82 -12.13 13.72
N ALA A 105 1.84 -11.12 12.85
CA ALA A 105 0.73 -10.18 12.69
C ALA A 105 -0.54 -10.90 12.26
N LEU A 106 -0.44 -11.78 11.26
CA LEU A 106 -1.58 -12.59 10.81
C LEU A 106 -2.07 -13.56 11.90
N GLY A 107 -1.16 -14.16 12.66
CA GLY A 107 -1.48 -15.01 13.80
C GLY A 107 -2.29 -14.25 14.86
N PHE A 108 -1.82 -13.07 15.28
CA PHE A 108 -2.54 -12.20 16.20
C PHE A 108 -3.92 -11.80 15.66
N GLY A 109 -4.00 -11.35 14.40
CA GLY A 109 -5.26 -10.99 13.76
C GLY A 109 -6.24 -12.17 13.71
N THR A 110 -5.74 -13.39 13.48
CA THR A 110 -6.57 -14.60 13.45
C THR A 110 -7.09 -14.97 14.84
N PHE A 111 -6.25 -14.89 15.87
CA PHE A 111 -6.69 -15.07 17.25
C PHE A 111 -7.78 -14.06 17.61
N PHE A 112 -7.59 -12.78 17.27
CA PHE A 112 -8.58 -11.74 17.53
C PHE A 112 -9.90 -11.99 16.78
N ALA A 113 -9.82 -12.39 15.51
CA ALA A 113 -11.00 -12.76 14.71
C ALA A 113 -11.81 -13.89 15.36
N ILE A 114 -11.15 -14.98 15.75
CA ILE A 114 -11.83 -16.17 16.26
C ILE A 114 -12.30 -15.95 17.70
N PHE A 115 -11.43 -15.46 18.58
CA PHE A 115 -11.77 -15.29 19.98
C PHE A 115 -12.77 -14.14 20.19
N PHE A 116 -12.36 -12.90 19.88
CA PHE A 116 -13.17 -11.71 20.11
C PHE A 116 -14.27 -11.53 19.05
N GLY A 117 -13.96 -11.79 17.78
CA GLY A 117 -14.93 -11.59 16.69
C GLY A 117 -16.06 -12.63 16.65
N LYS A 118 -15.88 -13.80 17.27
CA LYS A 118 -16.82 -14.92 17.13
C LYS A 118 -17.15 -15.64 18.43
N LEU A 119 -16.14 -16.14 19.16
CA LEU A 119 -16.38 -17.04 20.31
C LEU A 119 -16.94 -16.31 21.54
N VAL A 120 -16.52 -15.07 21.80
CA VAL A 120 -17.02 -14.25 22.91
C VAL A 120 -18.54 -14.02 22.81
N PHE A 121 -19.08 -13.93 21.59
CA PHE A 121 -20.52 -13.76 21.35
C PHE A 121 -21.31 -15.08 21.36
N GLY A 122 -20.66 -16.20 21.67
CA GLY A 122 -21.28 -17.52 21.82
C GLY A 122 -21.09 -18.46 20.62
N GLY A 123 -20.40 -18.00 19.57
CA GLY A 123 -19.90 -18.83 18.47
C GLY A 123 -20.62 -18.59 17.14
N PHE A 124 -20.51 -19.57 16.23
CA PHE A 124 -21.05 -19.45 14.88
C PHE A 124 -22.56 -19.13 14.87
N GLY A 125 -22.93 -18.07 14.15
CA GLY A 125 -24.32 -17.59 14.05
C GLY A 125 -24.70 -16.50 15.07
N GLN A 126 -23.81 -16.12 15.98
CA GLN A 126 -24.08 -15.11 17.02
C GLN A 126 -23.14 -13.89 16.93
N ASN A 127 -22.35 -13.80 15.85
CA ASN A 127 -21.36 -12.75 15.68
C ASN A 127 -22.06 -11.44 15.30
N ILE A 128 -21.76 -10.36 16.03
CA ILE A 128 -22.27 -9.01 15.70
C ILE A 128 -21.55 -8.44 14.47
N PHE A 129 -20.26 -8.77 14.34
CA PHE A 129 -19.39 -8.31 13.26
C PHE A 129 -18.88 -9.48 12.44
N ASN A 130 -18.55 -9.24 11.18
CA ASN A 130 -17.78 -10.20 10.39
C ASN A 130 -16.45 -10.48 11.12
N PRO A 131 -16.20 -11.73 11.57
CA PRO A 131 -15.04 -12.00 12.43
C PRO A 131 -13.70 -11.78 11.73
N ALA A 132 -13.60 -12.11 10.43
CA ALA A 132 -12.38 -11.90 9.66
C ALA A 132 -12.08 -10.41 9.50
N ALA A 133 -13.12 -9.60 9.24
CA ALA A 133 -13.00 -8.15 9.19
C ALA A 133 -12.52 -7.58 10.54
N ALA A 134 -13.10 -8.03 11.66
CA ALA A 134 -12.69 -7.58 12.99
C ALA A 134 -11.23 -7.92 13.29
N GLY A 135 -10.76 -9.13 12.93
CA GLY A 135 -9.36 -9.52 13.06
C GLY A 135 -8.41 -8.70 12.19
N ARG A 136 -8.78 -8.41 10.93
CA ARG A 136 -8.01 -7.54 10.04
C ARG A 136 -7.89 -6.13 10.60
N ALA A 137 -8.97 -5.57 11.15
CA ALA A 137 -8.97 -4.24 11.74
C ALA A 137 -8.07 -4.17 12.99
N ALA A 138 -8.13 -5.17 13.87
CA ALA A 138 -7.24 -5.26 15.03
C ALA A 138 -5.77 -5.41 14.61
N MET A 139 -5.49 -6.22 13.59
CA MET A 139 -4.15 -6.37 13.05
C MET A 139 -3.61 -5.06 12.47
N LEU A 140 -4.40 -4.32 11.70
CA LEU A 140 -4.00 -3.01 11.17
C LEU A 140 -3.78 -1.98 12.28
N ALA A 141 -4.56 -2.03 13.36
CA ALA A 141 -4.40 -1.11 14.49
C ALA A 141 -3.15 -1.42 15.33
N SER A 142 -2.82 -2.70 15.53
CA SER A 142 -1.72 -3.10 16.41
C SER A 142 -0.39 -3.36 15.68
N PHE A 143 -0.43 -3.67 14.39
CA PHE A 143 0.72 -4.14 13.61
C PHE A 143 0.82 -3.50 12.21
N ALA A 144 0.42 -2.22 12.09
CA ALA A 144 0.39 -1.48 10.81
C ALA A 144 1.70 -1.55 9.98
N GLY A 145 2.86 -1.65 10.65
CA GLY A 145 4.18 -1.71 10.02
C GLY A 145 4.83 -3.10 9.96
N ALA A 146 4.12 -4.17 10.37
CA ALA A 146 4.69 -5.51 10.44
C ALA A 146 4.74 -6.19 9.07
N ALA A 147 5.72 -5.80 8.25
CA ALA A 147 6.03 -6.41 6.96
C ALA A 147 7.32 -7.24 7.01
N VAL A 148 7.42 -8.26 6.18
CA VAL A 148 8.64 -9.06 5.99
C VAL A 148 9.56 -8.31 5.02
N THR A 149 10.79 -8.03 5.45
CA THR A 149 11.78 -7.23 4.69
C THR A 149 12.16 -7.85 3.36
N ASP A 150 12.14 -9.18 3.28
CA ASP A 150 12.59 -9.93 2.09
C ASP A 150 11.47 -10.14 1.06
N ILE A 151 10.23 -9.75 1.42
CA ILE A 151 9.04 -9.86 0.59
C ILE A 151 8.49 -8.44 0.40
N THR A 152 9.14 -7.71 -0.50
CA THR A 152 8.74 -6.35 -0.86
C THR A 152 7.93 -6.37 -2.14
N THR A 153 6.64 -6.05 -2.01
CA THR A 153 5.81 -5.73 -3.17
C THR A 153 5.78 -4.22 -3.37
N SER A 154 5.61 -3.76 -4.61
CA SER A 154 5.33 -2.34 -4.85
C SER A 154 4.04 -1.91 -4.13
N ALA A 155 3.90 -0.60 -3.94
CA ALA A 155 2.73 -0.03 -3.30
C ALA A 155 1.44 -0.47 -4.01
N THR A 156 0.41 -0.83 -3.23
CA THR A 156 -0.88 -1.24 -3.81
C THR A 156 -1.54 -0.05 -4.51
N PRO A 157 -2.36 -0.26 -5.56
CA PRO A 157 -3.01 0.85 -6.26
C PRO A 157 -3.83 1.77 -5.34
N THR A 158 -4.47 1.20 -4.31
CA THR A 158 -5.24 1.96 -3.32
C THR A 158 -4.36 2.75 -2.36
N ALA A 159 -3.17 2.25 -2.00
CA ALA A 159 -2.20 2.99 -1.21
C ALA A 159 -1.56 4.12 -2.02
N SER A 160 -1.18 3.86 -3.27
CA SER A 160 -0.58 4.85 -4.17
C SER A 160 -1.53 6.00 -4.45
N ILE A 161 -2.80 5.74 -4.76
CA ILE A 161 -3.76 6.82 -5.01
C ILE A 161 -4.12 7.60 -3.74
N ALA A 162 -4.05 6.97 -2.56
CA ALA A 162 -4.25 7.64 -1.28
C ALA A 162 -3.15 8.67 -0.98
N GLN A 163 -1.89 8.39 -1.39
CA GLN A 163 -0.81 9.38 -1.30
C GLN A 163 -1.09 10.61 -2.17
N LEU A 164 -1.75 10.41 -3.32
CA LEU A 164 -2.14 11.46 -4.26
C LEU A 164 -3.45 12.19 -3.86
N GLY A 165 -4.10 11.79 -2.75
CA GLY A 165 -5.36 12.39 -2.30
C GLY A 165 -6.61 11.91 -3.06
N TRP A 166 -6.59 10.68 -3.61
CA TRP A 166 -7.70 10.06 -4.36
C TRP A 166 -8.14 10.83 -5.62
N MET A 167 -7.28 11.69 -6.13
CA MET A 167 -7.49 12.52 -7.30
C MET A 167 -6.21 12.56 -8.12
N ILE A 168 -6.31 12.69 -9.44
CA ILE A 168 -5.20 13.06 -10.32
C ILE A 168 -5.77 14.05 -11.33
N ASP A 169 -5.20 15.25 -11.37
CA ASP A 169 -5.66 16.38 -12.19
C ASP A 169 -5.02 16.39 -13.60
N LYS A 170 -3.75 15.98 -13.71
CA LYS A 170 -2.99 15.96 -14.97
C LYS A 170 -3.22 14.67 -15.75
N PRO A 171 -3.65 14.72 -17.03
CA PRO A 171 -3.85 13.54 -17.87
C PRO A 171 -2.61 12.65 -18.01
N GLU A 172 -1.41 13.25 -18.11
CA GLU A 172 -0.14 12.52 -18.21
C GLU A 172 0.23 11.78 -16.91
N ALA A 173 -0.20 12.31 -15.75
CA ALA A 173 0.00 11.63 -14.47
C ALA A 173 -0.95 10.44 -14.32
N VAL A 174 -2.13 10.49 -14.94
CA VAL A 174 -3.07 9.36 -14.99
C VAL A 174 -2.49 8.19 -15.76
N THR A 175 -1.93 8.43 -16.95
CA THR A 175 -1.34 7.35 -17.77
C THR A 175 -0.14 6.73 -17.06
N LYS A 176 0.79 7.54 -16.54
CA LYS A 176 1.92 7.05 -15.72
C LYS A 176 1.47 6.23 -14.52
N PHE A 177 0.43 6.68 -13.81
CA PHE A 177 -0.13 5.96 -12.67
C PHE A 177 -0.76 4.62 -13.07
N LEU A 178 -1.52 4.58 -14.17
CA LEU A 178 -2.14 3.34 -14.64
C LEU A 178 -1.10 2.37 -15.20
N ASP A 179 -0.10 2.85 -15.91
CA ASP A 179 0.98 2.04 -16.50
C ASP A 179 1.83 1.36 -15.43
N GLN A 180 2.01 2.00 -14.26
CA GLN A 180 2.66 1.37 -13.09
C GLN A 180 2.01 0.03 -12.68
N PHE A 181 0.71 -0.15 -12.98
CA PHE A 181 -0.05 -1.36 -12.64
C PHE A 181 -0.43 -2.20 -13.87
N GLY A 182 0.15 -1.91 -15.04
CA GLY A 182 -0.16 -2.60 -16.30
C GLY A 182 -1.48 -2.16 -16.94
N GLY A 183 -1.99 -0.98 -16.58
CA GLY A 183 -3.22 -0.42 -17.10
C GLY A 183 -4.50 -1.01 -16.50
N LEU A 184 -5.65 -0.40 -16.81
CA LEU A 184 -6.96 -0.80 -16.26
C LEU A 184 -7.32 -2.26 -16.54
N GLN A 185 -6.91 -2.79 -17.69
CA GLN A 185 -7.19 -4.18 -18.08
C GLN A 185 -6.47 -5.15 -17.13
N ASN A 186 -5.18 -4.92 -16.87
CA ASN A 186 -4.40 -5.75 -15.96
C ASN A 186 -4.92 -5.62 -14.51
N MET A 187 -5.38 -4.43 -14.13
CA MET A 187 -6.01 -4.19 -12.83
C MET A 187 -7.32 -4.96 -12.64
N PHE A 188 -8.15 -5.01 -13.68
CA PHE A 188 -9.38 -5.79 -13.68
C PHE A 188 -9.13 -7.30 -13.71
N LEU A 189 -8.11 -7.75 -14.48
CA LEU A 189 -7.64 -9.13 -14.43
C LEU A 189 -7.04 -9.49 -13.07
N GLY A 190 -6.64 -8.48 -12.29
CA GLY A 190 -6.13 -8.59 -10.92
C GLY A 190 -4.64 -8.91 -10.83
N LEU A 191 -3.92 -8.85 -11.95
CA LEU A 191 -2.52 -9.25 -12.05
C LEU A 191 -1.58 -8.11 -11.61
N TYR A 192 -1.82 -7.57 -10.42
CA TYR A 192 -0.99 -6.54 -9.79
C TYR A 192 -0.69 -6.90 -8.32
N PRO A 193 0.37 -6.34 -7.71
CA PRO A 193 0.68 -6.55 -6.30
C PRO A 193 -0.40 -5.99 -5.38
N GLY A 194 -1.05 -6.87 -4.62
CA GLY A 194 -2.10 -6.50 -3.67
C GLY A 194 -2.26 -7.52 -2.55
N ALA A 195 -3.43 -7.53 -1.93
CA ALA A 195 -3.82 -8.63 -1.05
C ALA A 195 -4.00 -9.93 -1.87
N LEU A 196 -3.78 -11.09 -1.23
CA LEU A 196 -3.84 -12.39 -1.90
C LEU A 196 -5.18 -12.63 -2.63
N GLY A 197 -6.28 -12.15 -2.04
CA GLY A 197 -7.64 -12.20 -2.57
C GLY A 197 -7.98 -11.13 -3.61
N GLU A 198 -7.04 -10.25 -3.99
CA GLU A 198 -7.24 -9.26 -5.06
C GLU A 198 -6.72 -9.75 -6.42
N THR A 199 -6.02 -10.87 -6.45
CA THR A 199 -5.27 -11.38 -7.64
C THR A 199 -6.13 -11.67 -8.87
N SER A 200 -7.44 -11.94 -8.75
CA SER A 200 -8.32 -12.02 -9.93
C SER A 200 -9.78 -11.68 -9.67
N LYS A 201 -10.24 -10.55 -10.22
CA LYS A 201 -11.64 -10.11 -10.08
C LYS A 201 -12.55 -10.91 -11.00
N VAL A 202 -12.07 -11.25 -12.20
CA VAL A 202 -12.80 -12.14 -13.12
C VAL A 202 -13.10 -13.47 -12.43
N LEU A 203 -12.11 -14.08 -11.79
CA LEU A 203 -12.31 -15.33 -11.07
C LEU A 203 -13.30 -15.17 -9.90
N ILE A 204 -13.17 -14.10 -9.11
CA ILE A 204 -14.10 -13.81 -8.02
C ILE A 204 -15.53 -13.62 -8.54
N LEU A 205 -15.73 -12.96 -9.68
CA LEU A 205 -17.05 -12.78 -10.29
C LEU A 205 -17.62 -14.10 -10.82
N VAL A 206 -16.78 -14.97 -11.39
CA VAL A 206 -17.23 -16.33 -11.79
C VAL A 206 -17.65 -17.14 -10.57
N VAL A 207 -16.87 -17.09 -9.48
CA VAL A 207 -17.23 -17.73 -8.21
C VAL A 207 -18.49 -17.11 -7.63
N MET A 208 -18.68 -15.80 -7.70
CA MET A 208 -19.90 -15.11 -7.28
C MET A 208 -21.12 -15.65 -8.04
N VAL A 209 -21.06 -15.75 -9.36
CA VAL A 209 -22.16 -16.31 -10.18
C VAL A 209 -22.45 -17.75 -9.77
N PHE A 210 -21.41 -18.57 -9.57
CA PHE A 210 -21.57 -19.94 -9.08
C PHE A 210 -22.27 -20.01 -7.71
N LEU A 211 -21.86 -19.18 -6.75
CA LEU A 211 -22.46 -19.14 -5.41
C LEU A 211 -23.90 -18.61 -5.43
N ILE A 212 -24.23 -17.67 -6.33
CA ILE A 212 -25.60 -17.19 -6.54
C ILE A 212 -26.49 -18.31 -7.12
N ILE A 213 -26.02 -19.03 -8.15
CA ILE A 213 -26.78 -20.14 -8.75
C ILE A 213 -27.05 -21.24 -7.72
N ARG A 214 -26.07 -21.53 -6.87
CA ARG A 214 -26.19 -22.48 -5.75
C ARG A 214 -27.03 -21.96 -4.58
N LYS A 215 -27.49 -20.70 -4.62
CA LYS A 215 -28.25 -20.02 -3.54
C LYS A 215 -27.50 -19.99 -2.20
N VAL A 216 -26.16 -19.91 -2.26
CA VAL A 216 -25.30 -19.76 -1.08
C VAL A 216 -25.29 -18.30 -0.62
N ILE A 217 -25.24 -17.36 -1.57
CA ILE A 217 -25.25 -15.91 -1.33
C ILE A 217 -26.43 -15.25 -2.06
N ASP A 218 -26.94 -14.15 -1.51
CA ASP A 218 -27.96 -13.33 -2.16
C ASP A 218 -27.29 -12.36 -3.15
N TRP A 219 -27.73 -12.37 -4.42
CA TRP A 219 -27.19 -11.53 -5.47
C TRP A 219 -27.37 -10.03 -5.24
N ARG A 220 -28.37 -9.64 -4.43
CA ARG A 220 -28.69 -8.23 -4.18
C ARG A 220 -27.51 -7.52 -3.51
N ILE A 221 -26.87 -8.16 -2.53
CA ILE A 221 -25.79 -7.51 -1.78
C ILE A 221 -24.61 -7.11 -2.69
N PRO A 222 -23.95 -8.03 -3.43
CA PRO A 222 -22.82 -7.66 -4.27
C PRO A 222 -23.19 -6.72 -5.41
N VAL A 223 -24.35 -6.92 -6.05
CA VAL A 223 -24.77 -6.09 -7.20
C VAL A 223 -25.09 -4.66 -6.76
N PHE A 224 -25.86 -4.47 -5.69
CA PHE A 224 -26.17 -3.12 -5.19
C PHE A 224 -24.95 -2.43 -4.60
N TYR A 225 -24.04 -3.17 -3.96
CA TYR A 225 -22.81 -2.60 -3.40
C TYR A 225 -21.88 -2.09 -4.52
N LEU A 226 -21.57 -2.92 -5.53
CA LEU A 226 -20.69 -2.54 -6.64
C LEU A 226 -21.30 -1.42 -7.49
N SER A 227 -22.60 -1.48 -7.78
CA SER A 227 -23.28 -0.41 -8.55
C SER A 227 -23.29 0.91 -7.80
N THR A 228 -23.49 0.91 -6.48
CA THR A 228 -23.44 2.14 -5.67
C THR A 228 -22.05 2.78 -5.74
N VAL A 229 -20.98 1.99 -5.59
CA VAL A 229 -19.60 2.51 -5.72
C VAL A 229 -19.35 3.08 -7.11
N PHE A 230 -19.81 2.38 -8.16
CA PHE A 230 -19.66 2.85 -9.55
C PHE A 230 -20.36 4.19 -9.79
N VAL A 231 -21.61 4.33 -9.35
CA VAL A 231 -22.40 5.56 -9.51
C VAL A 231 -21.77 6.73 -8.76
N LEU A 232 -21.37 6.52 -7.50
CA LEU A 232 -20.77 7.56 -6.68
C LEU A 232 -19.37 7.97 -7.20
N ALA A 233 -18.55 7.02 -7.64
CA ALA A 233 -17.27 7.31 -8.25
C ALA A 233 -17.42 8.03 -9.61
N SER A 234 -18.44 7.69 -10.40
CA SER A 234 -18.77 8.37 -11.65
C SER A 234 -19.17 9.82 -11.42
N LEU A 235 -19.92 10.08 -10.34
CA LEU A 235 -20.30 11.43 -9.95
C LEU A 235 -19.07 12.26 -9.57
N ILE A 236 -18.14 11.72 -8.77
CA ILE A 236 -16.88 12.40 -8.45
C ILE A 236 -16.08 12.67 -9.73
N ALA A 237 -16.05 11.71 -10.66
CA ALA A 237 -15.32 11.85 -11.91
C ALA A 237 -15.86 13.01 -12.76
N VAL A 238 -17.19 13.12 -12.92
CA VAL A 238 -17.83 14.23 -13.63
C VAL A 238 -17.60 15.56 -12.92
N SER A 239 -17.74 15.62 -11.59
CA SER A 239 -17.58 16.87 -10.81
C SER A 239 -16.17 17.46 -10.90
N LYS A 240 -15.14 16.62 -11.09
CA LYS A 240 -13.73 17.04 -11.08
C LYS A 240 -13.05 16.89 -12.44
N GLY A 241 -13.80 16.56 -13.48
CA GLY A 241 -13.27 16.37 -14.84
C GLY A 241 -12.34 15.16 -14.98
N MET A 242 -12.44 14.16 -14.11
CA MET A 242 -11.69 12.92 -14.27
C MET A 242 -12.34 12.01 -15.32
N GLY A 243 -11.53 11.34 -16.13
CA GLY A 243 -12.03 10.42 -17.14
C GLY A 243 -12.71 9.16 -16.58
N PHE A 244 -13.29 8.36 -17.49
CA PHE A 244 -13.98 7.09 -17.17
C PHE A 244 -13.08 6.02 -16.50
N TRP A 245 -11.77 6.25 -16.46
CA TRP A 245 -10.84 5.39 -15.73
C TRP A 245 -11.13 5.37 -14.23
N TYR A 246 -11.62 6.46 -13.65
CA TYR A 246 -11.75 6.60 -12.19
C TYR A 246 -12.80 5.66 -11.56
N PRO A 247 -14.04 5.55 -12.09
CA PRO A 247 -15.02 4.59 -11.55
C PRO A 247 -14.61 3.13 -11.76
N LEU A 248 -13.98 2.83 -12.90
CA LEU A 248 -13.45 1.49 -13.17
C LEU A 248 -12.29 1.15 -12.25
N PHE A 249 -11.43 2.13 -11.95
CA PHE A 249 -10.35 1.97 -10.98
C PHE A 249 -10.91 1.62 -9.60
N HIS A 250 -11.93 2.34 -9.09
CA HIS A 250 -12.52 2.02 -7.78
C HIS A 250 -13.10 0.62 -7.69
N LEU A 251 -13.68 0.12 -8.79
CA LEU A 251 -14.19 -1.25 -8.89
C LEU A 251 -13.08 -2.31 -8.99
N SER A 252 -12.01 -1.98 -9.71
CA SER A 252 -10.92 -2.92 -10.03
C SER A 252 -9.82 -2.95 -8.97
N THR A 253 -9.90 -2.08 -7.96
CA THR A 253 -8.86 -1.93 -6.94
C THR A 253 -9.32 -2.27 -5.53
N GLY A 254 -8.34 -2.77 -4.77
CA GLY A 254 -8.54 -3.20 -3.40
C GLY A 254 -9.42 -4.44 -3.31
N GLY A 255 -9.69 -4.86 -2.08
CA GLY A 255 -10.61 -5.95 -1.77
C GLY A 255 -12.09 -5.63 -1.98
N LEU A 256 -12.49 -4.69 -2.87
CA LEU A 256 -13.90 -4.32 -3.05
C LEU A 256 -14.74 -5.52 -3.53
N VAL A 257 -14.36 -6.11 -4.66
CA VAL A 257 -15.09 -7.25 -5.24
C VAL A 257 -15.01 -8.47 -4.32
N PHE A 258 -13.84 -8.71 -3.72
CA PHE A 258 -13.65 -9.77 -2.73
C PHE A 258 -14.58 -9.58 -1.51
N GLY A 259 -14.58 -8.38 -0.92
CA GLY A 259 -15.41 -8.01 0.22
C GLY A 259 -16.90 -8.06 -0.11
N ALA A 260 -17.29 -7.67 -1.32
CA ALA A 260 -18.67 -7.76 -1.78
C ALA A 260 -19.19 -9.21 -1.82
N VAL A 261 -18.35 -10.18 -2.19
CA VAL A 261 -18.75 -11.58 -2.44
C VAL A 261 -18.53 -12.50 -1.24
N PHE A 262 -17.51 -12.25 -0.42
CA PHE A 262 -17.14 -13.17 0.68
C PHE A 262 -17.33 -12.58 2.07
N MET A 263 -17.48 -11.27 2.20
CA MET A 263 -17.59 -10.61 3.52
C MET A 263 -18.96 -9.97 3.75
N ALA A 264 -19.45 -9.19 2.79
CA ALA A 264 -20.75 -8.50 2.87
C ALA A 264 -21.92 -9.48 2.80
N THR A 265 -21.75 -10.63 2.14
CA THR A 265 -22.76 -11.70 2.06
C THR A 265 -22.66 -12.73 3.19
N ASP A 266 -21.91 -12.44 4.26
CA ASP A 266 -21.87 -13.31 5.43
C ASP A 266 -23.29 -13.46 6.03
N PRO A 267 -23.84 -14.69 6.10
CA PRO A 267 -25.25 -14.91 6.46
C PRO A 267 -25.61 -14.52 7.90
N VAL A 268 -24.62 -14.27 8.76
CA VAL A 268 -24.85 -13.94 10.17
C VAL A 268 -24.99 -12.42 10.38
N THR A 269 -24.28 -11.63 9.59
CA THR A 269 -24.05 -10.20 9.87
C THR A 269 -24.81 -9.25 8.95
N ASN A 270 -25.43 -9.77 7.89
CA ASN A 270 -26.30 -8.98 7.00
C ASN A 270 -27.79 -9.14 7.35
N PRO A 271 -28.65 -8.18 6.95
CA PRO A 271 -30.09 -8.26 7.20
C PRO A 271 -30.76 -9.47 6.55
N THR A 272 -31.75 -10.04 7.23
CA THR A 272 -32.54 -11.18 6.74
C THR A 272 -33.52 -10.81 5.64
N SER A 273 -34.05 -9.58 5.64
CA SER A 273 -35.06 -9.12 4.68
C SER A 273 -34.44 -8.72 3.34
N ALA A 274 -35.11 -9.05 2.22
CA ALA A 274 -34.64 -8.66 0.87
C ALA A 274 -34.44 -7.14 0.69
N SER A 275 -35.34 -6.31 1.23
CA SER A 275 -35.21 -4.85 1.21
C SER A 275 -34.09 -4.37 2.13
N GLY A 276 -33.93 -4.98 3.31
CA GLY A 276 -32.82 -4.71 4.23
C GLY A 276 -31.47 -4.96 3.59
N ARG A 277 -31.31 -6.08 2.86
CA ARG A 277 -30.09 -6.40 2.12
C ARG A 277 -29.73 -5.33 1.08
N THR A 278 -30.72 -4.79 0.36
CA THR A 278 -30.47 -3.71 -0.61
C THR A 278 -30.06 -2.40 0.07
N LEU A 279 -30.72 -2.03 1.17
CA LEU A 279 -30.39 -0.82 1.92
C LEU A 279 -28.99 -0.92 2.54
N PHE A 280 -28.67 -2.10 3.08
CA PHE A 280 -27.35 -2.44 3.63
C PHE A 280 -26.26 -2.31 2.56
N ALA A 281 -26.46 -2.87 1.37
CA ALA A 281 -25.50 -2.81 0.27
C ALA A 281 -25.24 -1.39 -0.24
N ILE A 282 -26.26 -0.53 -0.29
CA ILE A 282 -26.10 0.89 -0.62
C ILE A 282 -25.30 1.61 0.47
N GLY A 283 -25.62 1.35 1.74
CA GLY A 283 -24.88 1.90 2.88
C GLY A 283 -23.39 1.53 2.82
N LEU A 284 -23.07 0.27 2.50
CA LEU A 284 -21.69 -0.18 2.28
C LEU A 284 -21.00 0.62 1.17
N GLY A 285 -21.68 0.83 0.04
CA GLY A 285 -21.14 1.58 -1.11
C GLY A 285 -20.82 3.03 -0.77
N ILE A 286 -21.76 3.71 -0.13
CA ILE A 286 -21.61 5.11 0.31
C ILE A 286 -20.43 5.21 1.28
N LEU A 287 -20.40 4.39 2.34
CA LEU A 287 -19.35 4.44 3.33
C LEU A 287 -17.98 4.09 2.75
N THR A 288 -17.89 3.12 1.83
CA THR A 288 -16.63 2.76 1.18
C THR A 288 -16.03 3.93 0.43
N VAL A 289 -16.82 4.63 -0.38
CA VAL A 289 -16.35 5.80 -1.15
C VAL A 289 -15.97 6.95 -0.22
N LEU A 290 -16.78 7.23 0.80
CA LEU A 290 -16.48 8.29 1.78
C LEU A 290 -15.19 8.02 2.55
N ILE A 291 -14.97 6.78 3.01
CA ILE A 291 -13.76 6.42 3.76
C ILE A 291 -12.53 6.46 2.87
N ARG A 292 -12.62 5.98 1.62
CA ARG A 292 -11.52 6.09 0.65
C ARG A 292 -11.18 7.56 0.44
N VAL A 293 -12.14 8.35 -0.04
CA VAL A 293 -11.88 9.71 -0.52
C VAL A 293 -11.63 10.71 0.62
N LYS A 294 -12.43 10.70 1.69
CA LYS A 294 -12.35 11.72 2.76
C LYS A 294 -11.40 11.32 3.88
N ALA A 295 -11.45 10.07 4.34
CA ALA A 295 -10.57 9.61 5.41
C ALA A 295 -9.18 9.20 4.90
N ASN A 296 -8.99 9.16 3.58
CA ASN A 296 -7.75 8.77 2.93
C ASN A 296 -7.24 7.37 3.33
N LEU A 297 -8.17 6.45 3.60
CA LEU A 297 -7.84 5.08 4.01
C LEU A 297 -7.99 4.11 2.82
N PRO A 298 -6.89 3.50 2.34
CA PRO A 298 -6.92 2.48 1.28
C PRO A 298 -7.88 1.31 1.58
N GLU A 299 -8.04 0.99 2.87
CA GLU A 299 -8.85 -0.12 3.41
C GLU A 299 -10.32 0.28 3.69
N GLY A 300 -10.91 1.15 2.88
CA GLY A 300 -12.28 1.64 3.10
C GLY A 300 -13.37 0.55 3.12
N VAL A 301 -13.15 -0.55 2.40
CA VAL A 301 -14.08 -1.70 2.33
C VAL A 301 -14.23 -2.36 3.69
N LEU A 302 -13.10 -2.61 4.36
CA LEU A 302 -13.06 -3.26 5.67
C LEU A 302 -13.90 -2.52 6.71
N TYR A 303 -13.64 -1.22 6.87
CA TYR A 303 -14.31 -0.40 7.87
C TYR A 303 -15.79 -0.18 7.51
N SER A 304 -16.12 -0.06 6.23
CA SER A 304 -17.53 0.05 5.81
C SER A 304 -18.35 -1.17 6.20
N ILE A 305 -17.79 -2.38 6.05
CA ILE A 305 -18.46 -3.64 6.44
C ILE A 305 -18.68 -3.69 7.94
N LEU A 306 -17.66 -3.36 8.74
CA LEU A 306 -17.79 -3.35 10.19
C LEU A 306 -18.85 -2.34 10.68
N LEU A 307 -18.86 -1.13 10.13
CA LEU A 307 -19.85 -0.11 10.47
C LEU A 307 -21.27 -0.52 10.06
N MET A 308 -21.44 -1.10 8.87
CA MET A 308 -22.75 -1.54 8.42
C MET A 308 -23.27 -2.75 9.20
N ASN A 309 -22.40 -3.66 9.64
CA ASN A 309 -22.79 -4.77 10.52
C ASN A 309 -23.40 -4.24 11.83
N MET A 310 -22.90 -3.13 12.38
CA MET A 310 -23.50 -2.49 13.57
C MET A 310 -24.89 -1.95 13.29
N LEU A 311 -25.14 -1.50 12.06
CA LEU A 311 -26.42 -0.93 11.64
C LEU A 311 -27.42 -2.00 11.17
N THR A 312 -27.00 -3.26 11.02
CA THR A 312 -27.87 -4.36 10.59
C THR A 312 -29.14 -4.47 11.45
N PRO A 313 -29.10 -4.48 12.80
CA PRO A 313 -30.31 -4.56 13.61
C PRO A 313 -31.27 -3.38 13.41
N SER A 314 -30.72 -2.17 13.22
CA SER A 314 -31.54 -0.98 12.93
C SER A 314 -32.19 -1.05 11.55
N ILE A 315 -31.48 -1.57 10.55
CA ILE A 315 -32.00 -1.79 9.20
C ILE A 315 -33.09 -2.86 9.22
N GLU A 316 -32.91 -3.94 9.98
CA GLU A 316 -33.94 -4.96 10.15
C GLU A 316 -35.20 -4.37 10.77
N LEU A 317 -35.08 -3.59 11.85
CA LEU A 317 -36.24 -2.93 12.46
C LEU A 317 -36.98 -1.99 11.49
N LEU A 318 -36.24 -1.25 10.65
CA LEU A 318 -36.82 -0.38 9.63
C LEU A 318 -37.53 -1.17 8.52
N THR A 319 -36.98 -2.34 8.18
CA THR A 319 -37.43 -3.19 7.07
C THR A 319 -38.34 -4.33 7.48
N ASP A 320 -38.68 -4.42 8.77
CA ASP A 320 -39.60 -5.41 9.31
C ASP A 320 -41.02 -5.22 8.73
N GLY A 321 -41.75 -6.34 8.65
CA GLY A 321 -43.11 -6.42 8.12
C GLY A 321 -43.25 -6.98 6.70
N TRP A 322 -44.50 -7.01 6.23
CA TRP A 322 -44.86 -7.61 4.94
C TRP A 322 -44.33 -6.77 3.77
N GLN A 323 -43.33 -7.30 3.08
CA GLN A 323 -42.61 -6.61 2.03
C GLN A 323 -43.53 -6.07 0.92
N ILE A 324 -44.56 -6.82 0.55
CA ILE A 324 -45.52 -6.48 -0.51
C ILE A 324 -46.44 -5.31 -0.10
N LYS A 325 -46.77 -5.18 1.20
CA LYS A 325 -47.67 -4.14 1.69
C LYS A 325 -46.95 -2.79 1.86
N ASN A 326 -45.67 -2.84 2.22
CA ASN A 326 -44.88 -1.66 2.61
C ASN A 326 -43.90 -1.19 1.51
N VAL A 327 -44.09 -1.59 0.25
CA VAL A 327 -43.19 -1.25 -0.87
C VAL A 327 -42.90 0.24 -0.97
N LYS A 328 -43.93 1.10 -0.82
CA LYS A 328 -43.74 2.57 -0.85
C LYS A 328 -42.81 3.06 0.25
N LYS A 329 -42.92 2.53 1.48
CA LYS A 329 -42.04 2.91 2.61
C LYS A 329 -40.59 2.56 2.28
N TYR A 330 -40.33 1.35 1.79
CA TYR A 330 -38.97 0.91 1.47
C TYR A 330 -38.39 1.66 0.26
N ALA A 331 -39.20 1.98 -0.75
CA ALA A 331 -38.79 2.79 -1.88
C ALA A 331 -38.37 4.21 -1.45
N ILE A 332 -39.13 4.82 -0.52
CA ILE A 332 -38.78 6.11 0.08
C ILE A 332 -37.46 6.00 0.86
N SER A 333 -37.30 4.99 1.71
CA SER A 333 -36.05 4.78 2.47
C SER A 333 -34.83 4.56 1.57
N PHE A 334 -35.01 3.81 0.49
CA PHE A 334 -33.98 3.59 -0.53
C PHE A 334 -33.60 4.91 -1.23
N ALA A 335 -34.60 5.66 -1.68
CA ALA A 335 -34.40 6.94 -2.35
C ALA A 335 -33.74 7.97 -1.42
N SER A 336 -34.18 8.05 -0.16
CA SER A 336 -33.60 8.96 0.82
C SER A 336 -32.15 8.62 1.12
N LEU A 337 -31.82 7.34 1.34
CA LEU A 337 -30.43 6.94 1.61
C LEU A 337 -29.52 7.21 0.40
N SER A 338 -30.00 6.89 -0.80
CA SER A 338 -29.26 7.14 -2.04
C SER A 338 -29.02 8.64 -2.27
N LEU A 339 -30.05 9.47 -2.04
CA LEU A 339 -29.95 10.93 -2.16
C LEU A 339 -28.97 11.51 -1.13
N ILE A 340 -29.04 11.08 0.13
CA ILE A 340 -28.10 11.49 1.17
C ILE A 340 -26.67 11.08 0.79
N GLY A 341 -26.48 9.85 0.32
CA GLY A 341 -25.17 9.37 -0.15
C GLY A 341 -24.60 10.21 -1.29
N ILE A 342 -25.43 10.53 -2.28
CA ILE A 342 -25.07 11.39 -3.41
C ILE A 342 -24.67 12.79 -2.93
N LEU A 343 -25.48 13.42 -2.07
CA LEU A 343 -25.20 14.76 -1.55
C LEU A 343 -23.92 14.79 -0.71
N LEU A 344 -23.70 13.79 0.15
CA LEU A 344 -22.50 13.68 0.95
C LEU A 344 -21.26 13.51 0.07
N VAL A 345 -21.29 12.58 -0.88
CA VAL A 345 -20.15 12.34 -1.78
C VAL A 345 -19.88 13.55 -2.68
N PHE A 346 -20.92 14.23 -3.15
CA PHE A 346 -20.76 15.48 -3.89
C PHE A 346 -20.09 16.55 -3.02
N GLY A 347 -20.53 16.74 -1.78
CA GLY A 347 -19.91 17.69 -0.84
C GLY A 347 -18.48 17.30 -0.46
N VAL A 348 -18.14 16.02 -0.41
CA VAL A 348 -16.74 15.58 -0.25
C VAL A 348 -15.94 15.88 -1.52
N SER A 349 -16.52 15.65 -2.70
CA SER A 349 -15.85 15.88 -3.97
C SER A 349 -15.35 17.31 -4.08
N THR A 350 -16.10 18.33 -3.62
CA THR A 350 -15.65 19.73 -3.67
C THR A 350 -14.39 19.97 -2.84
N THR A 351 -14.20 19.24 -1.74
CA THR A 351 -13.04 19.36 -0.84
C THR A 351 -11.79 18.62 -1.31
N MET A 352 -11.90 17.75 -2.32
CA MET A 352 -10.76 16.98 -2.83
C MET A 352 -9.76 17.89 -3.53
N SER A 353 -8.47 17.72 -3.21
CA SER A 353 -7.34 18.36 -3.86
C SER A 353 -6.27 17.34 -4.20
N TYR A 354 -5.67 17.46 -5.38
CA TYR A 354 -4.56 16.63 -5.81
C TYR A 354 -3.31 16.94 -4.97
N LYS A 355 -2.70 15.91 -4.40
CA LYS A 355 -1.37 16.02 -3.78
C LYS A 355 -0.36 15.51 -4.79
N ALA A 356 0.39 16.43 -5.40
CA ALA A 356 1.46 16.05 -6.30
C ALA A 356 2.46 15.14 -5.56
N PRO A 357 2.98 14.08 -6.20
CA PRO A 357 4.04 13.27 -5.59
C PRO A 357 5.22 14.19 -5.30
N VAL A 358 5.73 14.11 -4.07
CA VAL A 358 7.01 14.73 -3.71
C VAL A 358 8.04 13.98 -4.56
N VAL A 359 8.42 14.55 -5.70
CA VAL A 359 9.66 14.16 -6.37
C VAL A 359 10.72 14.36 -5.29
N PRO A 360 11.56 13.36 -4.98
CA PRO A 360 12.75 13.64 -4.19
C PRO A 360 13.49 14.71 -4.97
N GLU A 361 13.39 15.97 -4.54
CA GLU A 361 14.27 17.00 -5.04
C GLU A 361 15.66 16.44 -4.75
N GLU A 362 16.46 16.28 -5.81
CA GLU A 362 17.90 16.14 -5.65
C GLU A 362 18.31 17.17 -4.60
N PRO A 363 19.04 16.75 -3.54
CA PRO A 363 19.21 17.57 -2.36
C PRO A 363 19.68 18.95 -2.79
N THR A 364 18.80 19.94 -2.74
CA THR A 364 19.17 21.31 -3.09
C THR A 364 20.23 21.72 -2.09
N ILE A 365 21.48 21.73 -2.56
CA ILE A 365 22.61 22.12 -1.73
C ILE A 365 22.38 23.57 -1.28
N THR A 366 22.48 23.79 0.02
CA THR A 366 22.58 25.13 0.58
C THR A 366 24.07 25.47 0.62
N LEU A 367 24.47 26.45 -0.17
CA LEU A 367 25.80 27.03 -0.13
C LEU A 367 25.96 27.82 1.19
N GLY A 368 27.05 27.57 1.89
CA GLY A 368 27.45 28.23 3.13
C GLY A 368 28.47 29.33 2.86
N ASP A 369 29.25 29.67 3.88
CA ASP A 369 30.23 30.76 3.78
C ASP A 369 31.35 30.44 2.75
N PRO A 370 31.80 31.44 1.97
CA PRO A 370 32.84 31.25 0.97
C PRO A 370 34.19 30.93 1.60
N VAL A 371 34.96 30.08 0.92
CA VAL A 371 36.36 29.79 1.25
C VAL A 371 37.24 30.18 0.09
N GLY A 372 38.28 30.96 0.38
CA GLY A 372 39.29 31.35 -0.61
C GLY A 372 40.13 30.16 -1.06
N ILE A 373 40.37 30.02 -2.37
CA ILE A 373 41.19 28.95 -2.95
C ILE A 373 42.62 29.01 -2.40
N PHE A 374 43.16 30.20 -2.17
CA PHE A 374 44.52 30.44 -1.64
C PHE A 374 44.57 30.73 -0.14
N SER A 375 43.48 30.50 0.60
CA SER A 375 43.38 30.77 2.04
C SER A 375 44.25 29.84 2.91
N ASP A 376 44.45 30.21 4.17
CA ASP A 376 45.16 29.38 5.16
C ASP A 376 44.46 28.01 5.37
N GLU A 377 43.13 27.94 5.17
CA GLU A 377 42.33 26.72 5.30
C GLU A 377 42.62 25.67 4.22
N THR A 378 42.97 26.12 3.02
CA THR A 378 43.41 25.25 1.93
C THR A 378 44.91 24.92 2.02
N ALA A 379 45.71 25.71 2.73
CA ALA A 379 47.14 25.42 2.97
C ALA A 379 47.38 24.36 4.06
N LEU A 380 46.43 24.21 5.01
CA LEU A 380 46.56 23.35 6.19
C LEU A 380 46.82 21.85 5.89
N ALA A 381 46.39 21.34 4.74
CA ALA A 381 46.62 19.95 4.32
C ALA A 381 46.85 19.90 2.80
N PRO A 382 48.11 19.91 2.32
CA PRO A 382 48.40 20.00 0.89
C PRO A 382 47.93 18.74 0.14
N ALA A 383 47.23 18.96 -0.97
CA ALA A 383 46.86 17.90 -1.91
C ALA A 383 48.06 17.56 -2.82
N SER A 384 48.14 16.30 -3.30
CA SER A 384 49.23 15.83 -4.14
C SER A 384 48.77 15.55 -5.57
N VAL A 385 49.47 16.10 -6.55
CA VAL A 385 49.24 15.78 -7.96
C VAL A 385 49.82 14.40 -8.25
N THR A 386 48.96 13.48 -8.69
CA THR A 386 49.31 12.07 -8.95
C THR A 386 49.61 11.82 -10.42
N ASP A 387 48.89 12.50 -11.33
CA ASP A 387 49.11 12.39 -12.77
C ASP A 387 48.86 13.72 -13.47
N LYS A 388 49.57 13.98 -14.57
CA LYS A 388 49.49 15.21 -15.35
C LYS A 388 49.58 14.88 -16.84
N VAL A 389 48.50 15.18 -17.56
CA VAL A 389 48.39 14.97 -19.00
C VAL A 389 48.15 16.31 -19.67
N VAL A 390 49.01 16.68 -20.62
CA VAL A 390 48.89 17.91 -21.41
C VAL A 390 48.33 17.54 -22.77
N ASP A 391 47.15 18.06 -23.12
CA ASP A 391 46.48 17.84 -24.41
C ASP A 391 46.20 19.20 -25.07
N GLY A 392 47.15 19.68 -25.87
CA GLY A 392 47.10 21.01 -26.46
C GLY A 392 47.12 22.13 -25.42
N ASP A 393 46.11 23.00 -25.46
CA ASP A 393 45.95 24.15 -24.57
C ASP A 393 45.35 23.78 -23.20
N ILE A 394 44.91 22.53 -23.02
CA ILE A 394 44.27 22.04 -21.80
C ILE A 394 45.22 21.09 -21.07
N THR A 395 45.55 21.45 -19.84
CA THR A 395 46.28 20.57 -18.91
C THR A 395 45.28 19.88 -17.98
N THR A 396 45.24 18.56 -18.04
CA THR A 396 44.43 17.72 -17.13
C THR A 396 45.30 17.19 -16.01
N LEU A 397 44.98 17.54 -14.77
CA LEU A 397 45.67 17.07 -13.57
C LEU A 397 44.78 16.15 -12.75
N THR A 398 45.32 15.01 -12.34
CA THR A 398 44.68 14.11 -11.38
C THR A 398 45.29 14.40 -10.01
N VAL A 399 44.48 14.88 -9.08
CA VAL A 399 44.92 15.36 -7.77
C VAL A 399 44.27 14.53 -6.66
N SER A 400 45.10 14.06 -5.73
CA SER A 400 44.67 13.34 -4.54
C SER A 400 44.58 14.30 -3.36
N SER A 401 43.40 14.42 -2.75
CA SER A 401 43.13 15.33 -1.65
C SER A 401 42.48 14.59 -0.48
N LYS A 402 42.89 14.95 0.74
CA LYS A 402 42.35 14.36 1.97
C LYS A 402 40.97 14.94 2.27
N GLY A 403 39.93 14.10 2.15
CA GLY A 403 38.55 14.40 2.53
C GLY A 403 38.32 14.31 4.04
N TYR A 404 37.06 14.45 4.47
CA TYR A 404 36.69 14.40 5.88
C TYR A 404 37.00 13.03 6.50
N ALA A 405 36.67 11.94 5.80
CA ALA A 405 36.93 10.56 6.22
C ALA A 405 38.40 10.28 6.59
N MET A 406 39.37 10.94 5.93
CA MET A 406 40.80 10.76 6.21
C MET A 406 41.39 11.77 7.21
N LEU A 407 40.70 12.89 7.47
CA LEU A 407 41.15 13.93 8.39
C LEU A 407 40.66 13.73 9.82
N GLN A 408 39.55 13.02 10.02
CA GLN A 408 38.95 12.76 11.34
C GLN A 408 38.99 11.28 11.78
N ASP A 409 39.69 10.39 11.08
CA ASP A 409 39.71 8.94 11.36
C ASP A 409 38.29 8.36 11.53
N ASP A 410 37.37 8.71 10.63
CA ASP A 410 35.98 8.23 10.69
C ASP A 410 35.91 6.72 10.35
N HIS A 411 34.94 6.04 10.95
CA HIS A 411 34.76 4.57 11.04
C HIS A 411 34.45 3.85 9.71
N SER A 412 35.12 4.16 8.61
CA SER A 412 35.17 3.30 7.42
C SER A 412 36.34 2.33 7.54
N GLU A 413 36.16 1.06 7.15
CA GLU A 413 37.18 0.01 7.34
C GLU A 413 38.49 0.25 6.55
N ASP A 414 38.58 1.27 5.69
CA ASP A 414 39.81 1.72 4.99
C ASP A 414 39.62 3.13 4.34
N PRO A 415 39.96 4.25 5.01
CA PRO A 415 39.73 5.60 4.47
C PRO A 415 40.73 5.94 3.35
N GLN A 416 40.22 6.07 2.12
CA GLN A 416 41.01 6.46 0.94
C GLN A 416 40.86 7.98 0.65
N PRO A 417 41.88 8.65 0.09
CA PRO A 417 41.76 10.06 -0.32
C PRO A 417 40.80 10.23 -1.51
N ASN A 418 40.18 11.40 -1.60
CA ASN A 418 39.37 11.76 -2.76
C ASN A 418 40.30 12.06 -3.94
N VAL A 419 39.99 11.50 -5.11
CA VAL A 419 40.75 11.74 -6.35
C VAL A 419 39.91 12.61 -7.26
N LEU A 420 40.44 13.79 -7.61
CA LEU A 420 39.79 14.78 -8.46
C LEU A 420 40.55 14.95 -9.77
N ILE A 421 39.80 15.20 -10.84
CA ILE A 421 40.32 15.58 -12.15
C ILE A 421 40.04 17.08 -12.32
N VAL A 422 41.11 17.86 -12.40
CA VAL A 422 41.06 19.30 -12.62
C VAL A 422 41.60 19.59 -14.01
N LYS A 423 40.80 20.24 -14.85
CA LYS A 423 41.21 20.68 -16.19
C LYS A 423 41.43 22.18 -16.18
N ILE A 424 42.61 22.61 -16.62
CA ILE A 424 43.02 24.02 -16.65
C ILE A 424 43.41 24.38 -18.09
N ASP A 425 42.88 25.49 -18.59
CA ASP A 425 43.29 26.10 -19.85
C ASP A 425 44.49 27.01 -19.56
N THR A 426 45.67 26.64 -20.06
CA THR A 426 46.92 27.36 -19.79
C THR A 426 47.08 28.63 -20.61
N VAL A 427 46.31 28.78 -21.70
CA VAL A 427 46.34 29.97 -22.57
C VAL A 427 45.43 31.06 -22.02
N LYS A 428 44.23 30.68 -21.56
CA LYS A 428 43.27 31.61 -20.95
C LYS A 428 43.50 31.84 -19.46
N GLN A 429 44.35 31.03 -18.84
CA GLN A 429 44.61 31.08 -17.39
C GLN A 429 43.33 30.87 -16.56
N GLU A 430 42.47 29.95 -16.99
CA GLU A 430 41.17 29.67 -16.38
C GLU A 430 40.97 28.17 -16.12
N ILE A 431 40.21 27.84 -15.08
CA ILE A 431 39.79 26.46 -14.83
C ILE A 431 38.62 26.11 -15.77
N VAL A 432 38.72 24.98 -16.46
CA VAL A 432 37.69 24.51 -17.41
C VAL A 432 36.63 23.67 -16.69
N SER A 433 37.05 22.76 -15.82
CA SER A 433 36.14 21.87 -15.09
C SER A 433 36.83 21.16 -13.94
N VAL A 434 36.07 20.84 -12.89
CA VAL A 434 36.50 19.99 -11.78
C VAL A 434 35.52 18.82 -11.66
N ALA A 435 36.03 17.59 -11.60
CA ALA A 435 35.20 16.39 -11.45
C ALA A 435 35.85 15.37 -10.52
N TYR A 436 35.04 14.53 -9.86
CA TYR A 436 35.55 13.42 -9.06
C TYR A 436 35.89 12.22 -9.96
N ALA A 437 37.10 11.68 -9.82
CA ALA A 437 37.48 10.38 -10.37
C ALA A 437 37.12 9.24 -9.41
N THR A 438 37.45 9.42 -8.14
CA THR A 438 37.11 8.49 -7.05
C THR A 438 36.69 9.30 -5.83
N PHE A 439 35.57 8.89 -5.22
CA PHE A 439 35.03 9.53 -4.03
C PHE A 439 34.95 8.53 -2.88
N SER A 440 35.49 8.90 -1.73
CA SER A 440 35.68 8.00 -0.58
C SER A 440 35.25 8.62 0.74
N ASP A 441 34.44 9.69 0.70
CA ASP A 441 33.97 10.41 1.89
C ASP A 441 32.62 9.87 2.43
N THR A 442 32.19 10.35 3.60
CA THR A 442 31.01 9.83 4.32
C THR A 442 29.72 9.89 3.47
N PRO A 443 29.05 8.75 3.20
CA PRO A 443 27.81 8.71 2.42
C PRO A 443 26.70 9.60 3.00
N ASN A 444 25.92 10.27 2.15
CA ASN A 444 24.86 11.24 2.52
C ASN A 444 25.31 12.56 3.17
N ILE A 445 26.60 12.71 3.51
CA ILE A 445 27.17 13.95 4.02
C ILE A 445 28.06 14.56 2.93
N GLY A 446 29.16 13.90 2.59
CA GLY A 446 30.12 14.38 1.60
C GLY A 446 29.61 14.30 0.16
N ASP A 447 28.69 13.39 -0.15
CA ASP A 447 28.15 13.19 -1.51
C ASP A 447 27.51 14.46 -2.09
N LYS A 448 27.08 15.40 -1.23
CA LYS A 448 26.52 16.69 -1.63
C LYS A 448 27.50 17.56 -2.44
N THR A 449 28.79 17.28 -2.36
CA THR A 449 29.84 17.97 -3.14
C THR A 449 29.95 17.48 -4.58
N LYS A 450 29.24 16.40 -4.96
CA LYS A 450 29.15 15.93 -6.36
C LYS A 450 28.09 16.69 -7.17
N ASP A 451 27.34 17.58 -6.53
CA ASP A 451 26.30 18.37 -7.19
C ASP A 451 26.92 19.34 -8.22
N GLU A 452 26.30 19.42 -9.40
CA GLU A 452 26.77 20.27 -10.50
C GLU A 452 26.85 21.74 -10.08
N LYS A 453 25.92 22.23 -9.25
CA LYS A 453 25.92 23.64 -8.79
C LYS A 453 27.14 24.00 -7.93
N PHE A 454 27.77 23.03 -7.27
CA PHE A 454 28.99 23.27 -6.51
C PHE A 454 30.23 23.17 -7.41
N LEU A 455 30.30 22.15 -8.27
CA LEU A 455 31.46 21.95 -9.15
C LEU A 455 31.57 23.02 -10.25
N ASP A 456 30.44 23.54 -10.73
CA ASP A 456 30.39 24.60 -11.74
C ASP A 456 30.93 25.94 -11.23
N GLN A 457 31.00 26.16 -9.91
CA GLN A 457 31.59 27.39 -9.34
C GLN A 457 33.09 27.50 -9.64
N PHE A 458 33.76 26.37 -9.88
CA PHE A 458 35.18 26.35 -10.20
C PHE A 458 35.44 26.64 -11.69
N ALA A 459 34.44 26.49 -12.56
CA ALA A 459 34.61 26.73 -13.98
C ALA A 459 34.68 28.24 -14.28
N GLY A 460 35.69 28.66 -15.02
CA GLY A 460 35.93 30.07 -15.37
C GLY A 460 36.67 30.88 -14.30
N LEU A 461 37.07 30.28 -13.18
CA LEU A 461 37.93 30.94 -12.20
C LEU A 461 39.35 31.11 -12.76
N SER A 462 39.90 32.31 -12.56
CA SER A 462 41.26 32.65 -12.97
C SER A 462 42.27 31.97 -12.06
N ILE A 463 43.32 31.38 -12.65
CA ILE A 463 44.40 30.74 -11.89
C ILE A 463 45.39 31.75 -11.28
N VAL A 464 45.28 33.05 -11.63
CA VAL A 464 46.20 34.12 -11.20
C VAL A 464 45.56 35.03 -10.14
N ASP A 465 44.24 34.95 -9.95
CA ASP A 465 43.54 35.78 -8.98
C ASP A 465 43.55 35.13 -7.59
N GLU A 466 44.41 35.66 -6.71
CA GLU A 466 44.56 35.22 -5.33
C GLU A 466 43.30 35.50 -4.46
N ALA A 467 42.38 36.35 -4.94
CA ALA A 467 41.11 36.65 -4.27
C ALA A 467 39.95 35.72 -4.67
N SER A 468 40.22 34.66 -5.43
CA SER A 468 39.18 33.71 -5.87
C SER A 468 38.60 32.93 -4.69
N GLU A 469 37.28 33.03 -4.52
CA GLU A 469 36.51 32.37 -3.47
C GLU A 469 35.45 31.43 -4.06
N VAL A 470 35.14 30.35 -3.35
CA VAL A 470 34.09 29.40 -3.72
C VAL A 470 33.22 29.10 -2.50
N ASP A 471 31.90 29.04 -2.71
CA ASP A 471 30.97 28.76 -1.63
C ASP A 471 31.03 27.29 -1.22
N VAL A 472 31.11 27.03 0.09
CA VAL A 472 31.22 25.68 0.63
C VAL A 472 29.83 25.04 0.74
N VAL A 473 29.70 23.73 0.50
CA VAL A 473 28.43 23.03 0.75
C VAL A 473 28.15 22.92 2.25
N SER A 474 27.02 23.45 2.70
CA SER A 474 26.62 23.42 4.12
C SER A 474 26.46 21.99 4.65
N GLY A 475 27.10 21.72 5.79
CA GLY A 475 27.16 20.39 6.39
C GLY A 475 28.18 19.43 5.76
N ALA A 476 28.90 19.86 4.71
CA ALA A 476 29.99 19.12 4.07
C ALA A 476 31.25 19.99 3.92
N THR A 477 31.56 20.78 4.95
CA THR A 477 32.61 21.82 4.89
C THR A 477 33.98 21.23 4.60
N TYR A 478 34.39 20.20 5.32
CA TYR A 478 35.70 19.57 5.13
C TYR A 478 35.86 18.93 3.75
N THR A 479 34.81 18.30 3.23
CA THR A 479 34.81 17.71 1.87
C THR A 479 34.84 18.80 0.79
N SER A 480 34.14 19.93 1.00
CA SER A 480 34.16 21.07 0.07
C SER A 480 35.53 21.75 0.04
N VAL A 481 36.16 21.94 1.22
CA VAL A 481 37.52 22.48 1.33
C VAL A 481 38.54 21.52 0.71
N SER A 482 38.32 20.19 0.78
CA SER A 482 39.16 19.19 0.10
C SER A 482 39.18 19.39 -1.43
N VAL A 483 38.07 19.82 -2.03
CA VAL A 483 37.98 20.15 -3.46
C VAL A 483 38.77 21.42 -3.76
N ALA A 484 38.58 22.48 -2.97
CA ALA A 484 39.34 23.73 -3.11
C ALA A 484 40.86 23.51 -2.95
N ARG A 485 41.28 22.61 -2.04
CA ARG A 485 42.68 22.19 -1.89
C ARG A 485 43.23 21.50 -3.13
N ALA A 486 42.43 20.62 -3.75
CA ALA A 486 42.83 19.93 -4.96
C ALA A 486 43.00 20.90 -6.14
N VAL A 487 42.10 21.89 -6.25
CA VAL A 487 42.18 22.95 -7.24
C VAL A 487 43.41 23.83 -7.01
N ARG A 488 43.68 24.24 -5.76
CA ARG A 488 44.91 24.97 -5.42
C ARG A 488 46.17 24.22 -5.83
N ALA A 489 46.29 22.95 -5.48
CA ALA A 489 47.45 22.13 -5.84
C ALA A 489 47.59 21.96 -7.36
N ALA A 490 46.48 21.87 -8.09
CA ALA A 490 46.48 21.85 -9.54
C ALA A 490 47.00 23.18 -10.14
N ILE A 491 46.56 24.32 -9.59
CA ILE A 491 47.01 25.66 -10.01
C ILE A 491 48.52 25.82 -9.72
N GLU A 492 48.97 25.52 -8.50
CA GLU A 492 50.39 25.61 -8.12
C GLU A 492 51.27 24.73 -9.03
N ALA A 493 50.80 23.54 -9.41
CA ALA A 493 51.52 22.64 -10.32
C ALA A 493 51.53 23.08 -11.80
N VAL A 494 50.65 24.00 -12.19
CA VAL A 494 50.65 24.64 -13.51
C VAL A 494 51.51 25.90 -13.51
N LEU A 495 51.45 26.72 -12.44
CA LEU A 495 52.22 27.96 -12.30
C LEU A 495 53.70 27.75 -11.95
N ALA A 496 54.07 26.59 -11.38
CA ALA A 496 55.47 26.22 -11.12
C ALA A 496 56.25 25.78 -12.38
N GLN A 497 55.63 25.85 -13.56
CA GLN A 497 56.26 25.64 -14.87
C GLN A 497 56.67 26.97 -15.49
#